data_AF-A0A544VQI3-F1
#
_entry.id   AF-A0A544VQI3-F1
#
_cell.length_a   1.000
_cell.length_b   1.000
_cell.length_c   1.000
_cell.angle_alpha   90.00
_cell.angle_beta   90.00
_cell.angle_gamma   90.00
#
_symmetry.space_group_name_H-M   'P 1'
#
loop_
_entity.id
_entity.type
_entity.pdbx_description
1 polymer ?
#
loop_
_entity_poly.entity_id
_entity_poly.type
_entity_poly.pdbx_seq_one_letter_code
_entity_poly.pdbx_strand_id
1 'polypeptide(L)'
;MSIVVEEPTCNAFVGISNSLSDIEAKGWGAQRATLGPSSQWTPEQRSEVEEVASAMRNAADQATPLIKATPHRLIRELYEQFAAYGRAYADSVPNYEPANNGLASANVNAASAVVGICNSITYGSASRSIAAKPVSPPSDATVKGDPTKPAIFLTEPGSMCSNFQQLFDTFNSQTADWQAQDSGISASEWTPEQKAVQEAAMQPINAWADGLETTGRGSGNPVVEDFAVAAALYLRTYSSIGDSYTSNDGWLSFTSFRLNNLILGACKAAAG
;
A
#
# COMPACT_ATOMS: atom_id res chain seq x y z
N MET A 1 -0.22 18.60 0.14
CA MET A 1 -0.80 17.32 0.58
C MET A 1 -0.61 17.20 2.09
N SER A 2 -1.54 16.57 2.79
CA SER A 2 -1.48 16.31 4.25
C SER A 2 -1.87 14.87 4.55
N ILE A 3 -1.58 14.40 5.77
CA ILE A 3 -2.11 13.13 6.27
C ILE A 3 -3.64 13.21 6.30
N VAL A 4 -4.30 12.10 5.99
CA VAL A 4 -5.76 11.98 6.06
C VAL A 4 -6.12 11.74 7.53
N VAL A 5 -6.79 12.71 8.15
CA VAL A 5 -7.14 12.67 9.58
C VAL A 5 -8.62 12.33 9.82
N GLU A 6 -9.42 12.32 8.77
CA GLU A 6 -10.82 11.90 8.76
C GLU A 6 -11.10 11.23 7.41
N GLU A 7 -11.94 10.20 7.39
CA GLU A 7 -12.41 9.58 6.14
C GLU A 7 -13.77 8.90 6.40
N PRO A 8 -14.89 9.48 5.93
CA PRO A 8 -16.22 8.94 6.19
C PRO A 8 -16.46 7.53 5.61
N THR A 9 -15.69 7.09 4.60
CA THR A 9 -15.87 5.78 3.97
C THR A 9 -15.13 4.63 4.67
N CYS A 10 -14.34 4.91 5.71
CA CYS A 10 -13.49 3.90 6.37
C CYS A 10 -14.27 2.68 6.89
N ASN A 11 -15.37 2.89 7.60
CA ASN A 11 -16.16 1.78 8.17
C ASN A 11 -16.71 0.86 7.07
N ALA A 12 -17.16 1.42 5.95
CA ALA A 12 -17.68 0.65 4.83
C ALA A 12 -16.55 -0.15 4.15
N PHE A 13 -15.40 0.48 3.92
CA PHE A 13 -14.28 -0.20 3.27
C PHE A 13 -13.66 -1.30 4.13
N VAL A 14 -13.51 -1.08 5.43
CA VAL A 14 -12.98 -2.11 6.35
C VAL A 14 -13.86 -3.36 6.32
N GLY A 15 -15.18 -3.22 6.24
CA GLY A 15 -16.10 -4.35 6.06
C GLY A 15 -15.83 -5.14 4.76
N ILE A 16 -15.69 -4.43 3.63
CA ILE A 16 -15.36 -5.03 2.33
C ILE A 16 -14.00 -5.75 2.39
N SER A 17 -12.99 -5.09 2.94
CA SER A 17 -11.63 -5.63 3.06
C SER A 17 -11.61 -6.87 3.93
N ASN A 18 -12.30 -6.88 5.08
CA ASN A 18 -12.33 -8.05 5.97
C ASN A 18 -12.98 -9.25 5.28
N SER A 19 -14.10 -9.05 4.57
CA SER A 19 -14.75 -10.13 3.83
C SER A 19 -13.88 -10.72 2.72
N LEU A 20 -13.08 -9.89 2.05
CA LEU A 20 -12.08 -10.36 1.08
C LEU A 20 -10.94 -11.11 1.79
N SER A 21 -10.38 -10.54 2.85
CA SER A 21 -9.28 -11.12 3.61
C SER A 21 -9.64 -12.48 4.23
N ASP A 22 -10.88 -12.69 4.67
CA ASP A 22 -11.36 -14.00 5.17
C ASP A 22 -11.27 -15.10 4.10
N ILE A 23 -11.41 -14.75 2.83
CA ILE A 23 -11.28 -15.68 1.70
C ILE A 23 -9.79 -15.88 1.37
N GLU A 24 -9.01 -14.81 1.29
CA GLU A 24 -7.57 -14.86 1.02
C GLU A 24 -6.79 -15.64 2.09
N ALA A 25 -7.25 -15.58 3.35
CA ALA A 25 -6.64 -16.26 4.49
C ALA A 25 -6.72 -17.79 4.45
N LYS A 26 -7.48 -18.37 3.49
CA LYS A 26 -7.63 -19.82 3.34
C LYS A 26 -6.41 -20.54 2.74
N GLY A 27 -5.34 -19.81 2.40
CA GLY A 27 -4.09 -20.38 1.87
C GLY A 27 -3.49 -19.60 0.70
N TRP A 28 -4.28 -18.71 0.09
CA TRP A 28 -3.95 -18.13 -1.21
C TRP A 28 -2.66 -17.32 -1.21
N GLY A 29 -2.37 -16.61 -0.10
CA GLY A 29 -1.13 -15.86 0.05
C GLY A 29 0.13 -16.72 -0.06
N ALA A 30 0.12 -17.93 0.53
CA ALA A 30 1.23 -18.87 0.44
C ALA A 30 1.28 -19.53 -0.94
N GLN A 31 0.11 -19.89 -1.49
CA GLN A 31 0.02 -20.52 -2.80
C GLN A 31 0.52 -19.59 -3.92
N ARG A 32 0.06 -18.33 -3.97
CA ARG A 32 0.41 -17.38 -5.05
C ARG A 32 1.91 -17.04 -5.10
N ALA A 33 2.66 -17.28 -4.02
CA ALA A 33 4.10 -17.05 -3.96
C ALA A 33 4.89 -18.04 -4.83
N THR A 34 4.35 -19.24 -5.07
CA THR A 34 5.02 -20.32 -5.82
C THR A 34 4.23 -20.81 -7.03
N LEU A 35 3.09 -20.18 -7.31
CA LEU A 35 2.17 -20.57 -8.36
C LEU A 35 2.80 -20.39 -9.76
N GLY A 36 2.89 -21.50 -10.52
CA GLY A 36 3.30 -21.50 -11.92
C GLY A 36 2.19 -21.02 -12.87
N PRO A 37 2.39 -21.13 -14.20
CA PRO A 37 1.37 -20.83 -15.19
C PRO A 37 0.09 -21.65 -14.99
N SER A 38 -1.06 -21.09 -15.37
CA SER A 38 -2.38 -21.74 -15.22
C SER A 38 -2.52 -23.12 -15.85
N SER A 39 -1.71 -23.41 -16.88
CA SER A 39 -1.63 -24.71 -17.54
C SER A 39 -1.04 -25.82 -16.66
N GLN A 40 -0.36 -25.46 -15.56
CA GLN A 40 0.31 -26.39 -14.64
C GLN A 40 -0.44 -26.58 -13.32
N TRP A 41 -1.57 -25.89 -13.12
CA TRP A 41 -2.29 -25.94 -11.86
C TRP A 41 -2.99 -27.27 -11.63
N THR A 42 -2.99 -27.71 -10.37
CA THR A 42 -3.91 -28.76 -9.94
C THR A 42 -5.35 -28.22 -9.90
N PRO A 43 -6.37 -29.10 -9.91
CA PRO A 43 -7.76 -28.68 -9.73
C PRO A 43 -8.00 -27.88 -8.45
N GLU A 44 -7.31 -28.22 -7.36
CA GLU A 44 -7.42 -27.53 -6.07
C GLU A 44 -6.83 -26.12 -6.16
N GLN A 45 -5.62 -25.99 -6.75
CA GLN A 45 -4.99 -24.68 -6.95
C GLN A 45 -5.87 -23.77 -7.80
N ARG A 46 -6.46 -24.32 -8.86
CA ARG A 46 -7.40 -23.61 -9.73
C ARG A 46 -8.64 -23.14 -8.97
N SER A 47 -9.27 -24.05 -8.21
CA SER A 47 -10.46 -23.72 -7.43
C SER A 47 -10.20 -22.59 -6.43
N GLU A 48 -9.06 -22.63 -5.72
CA GLU A 48 -8.71 -21.60 -4.74
C GLU A 48 -8.45 -20.24 -5.39
N VAL A 49 -7.73 -20.21 -6.51
CA VAL A 49 -7.46 -18.96 -7.24
C VAL A 49 -8.74 -18.37 -7.86
N GLU A 50 -9.62 -19.22 -8.39
CA GLU A 50 -10.92 -18.79 -8.93
C GLU A 50 -11.84 -18.24 -7.83
N GLU A 51 -11.83 -18.83 -6.63
CA GLU A 51 -12.57 -18.30 -5.47
C GLU A 51 -12.08 -16.88 -5.09
N VAL A 52 -10.76 -16.70 -4.98
CA VAL A 52 -10.18 -15.38 -4.65
C VAL A 52 -10.41 -14.37 -5.77
N ALA A 53 -10.27 -14.75 -7.03
CA ALA A 53 -10.54 -13.87 -8.16
C ALA A 53 -12.01 -13.39 -8.20
N SER A 54 -12.95 -14.28 -7.90
CA SER A 54 -14.37 -13.92 -7.74
C SER A 54 -14.56 -12.94 -6.58
N ALA A 55 -13.92 -13.21 -5.44
CA ALA A 55 -13.97 -12.32 -4.27
C ALA A 55 -13.39 -10.93 -4.56
N MET A 56 -12.24 -10.84 -5.22
CA MET A 56 -11.62 -9.58 -5.62
C MET A 56 -12.52 -8.77 -6.56
N ARG A 57 -13.18 -9.43 -7.52
CA ARG A 57 -14.15 -8.78 -8.41
C ARG A 57 -15.35 -8.24 -7.65
N ASN A 58 -15.93 -9.04 -6.75
CA ASN A 58 -17.06 -8.61 -5.92
C ASN A 58 -16.67 -7.45 -4.99
N ALA A 59 -15.47 -7.46 -4.44
CA ALA A 59 -14.97 -6.38 -3.58
C ALA A 59 -14.71 -5.09 -4.39
N ALA A 60 -14.19 -5.21 -5.61
CA ALA A 60 -14.04 -4.08 -6.54
C ALA A 60 -15.38 -3.41 -6.86
N ASP A 61 -16.43 -4.20 -7.08
CA ASP A 61 -17.78 -3.68 -7.32
C ASP A 61 -18.34 -2.97 -6.09
N GLN A 62 -18.15 -3.53 -4.90
CA GLN A 62 -18.56 -2.92 -3.63
C GLN A 62 -17.79 -1.62 -3.29
N ALA A 63 -16.56 -1.45 -3.80
CA ALA A 63 -15.79 -0.23 -3.62
C ALA A 63 -16.27 0.94 -4.52
N THR A 64 -17.03 0.66 -5.58
CA THR A 64 -17.46 1.66 -6.57
C THR A 64 -18.25 2.84 -5.97
N PRO A 65 -19.20 2.64 -5.03
CA PRO A 65 -19.86 3.75 -4.33
C PRO A 65 -18.90 4.57 -3.48
N LEU A 66 -17.85 3.96 -2.93
CA LEU A 66 -16.88 4.64 -2.06
C LEU A 66 -15.97 5.59 -2.84
N ILE A 67 -15.61 5.24 -4.08
CA ILE A 67 -14.88 6.13 -5.03
C ILE A 67 -15.60 7.47 -5.18
N LYS A 68 -16.94 7.45 -5.20
CA LYS A 68 -17.78 8.65 -5.35
C LYS A 68 -17.97 9.41 -4.04
N ALA A 69 -17.95 8.70 -2.91
CA ALA A 69 -18.30 9.24 -1.61
C ALA A 69 -17.12 9.87 -0.86
N THR A 70 -15.89 9.38 -1.06
CA THR A 70 -14.71 9.93 -0.38
C THR A 70 -14.43 11.37 -0.86
N PRO A 71 -14.15 12.30 0.07
CA PRO A 71 -13.71 13.65 -0.27
C PRO A 71 -12.20 13.70 -0.61
N HIS A 72 -11.43 12.66 -0.27
CA HIS A 72 -9.98 12.65 -0.36
C HIS A 72 -9.50 12.06 -1.70
N ARG A 73 -8.69 12.83 -2.44
CA ARG A 73 -8.07 12.37 -3.70
C ARG A 73 -7.29 11.07 -3.54
N LEU A 74 -6.40 11.00 -2.54
CA LEU A 74 -5.58 9.81 -2.26
C LEU A 74 -6.45 8.56 -2.03
N ILE A 75 -7.52 8.69 -1.23
CA ILE A 75 -8.42 7.57 -0.91
C ILE A 75 -9.21 7.15 -2.15
N ARG A 76 -9.69 8.12 -2.94
CA ARG A 76 -10.35 7.84 -4.22
C ARG A 76 -9.43 7.03 -5.14
N GLU A 77 -8.19 7.47 -5.32
CA GLU A 77 -7.21 6.79 -6.17
C GLU A 77 -6.91 5.39 -5.62
N LEU A 78 -6.78 5.20 -4.31
CA LEU A 78 -6.62 3.88 -3.71
C LEU A 78 -7.81 2.95 -4.00
N TYR A 79 -9.05 3.45 -3.92
CA TYR A 79 -10.24 2.66 -4.29
C TYR A 79 -10.29 2.33 -5.77
N GLU A 80 -9.94 3.28 -6.63
CA GLU A 80 -9.83 3.07 -8.07
C GLU A 80 -8.80 1.98 -8.38
N GLN A 81 -7.63 2.02 -7.74
CA GLN A 81 -6.57 1.03 -7.97
C GLN A 81 -6.86 -0.32 -7.33
N PHE A 82 -7.48 -0.36 -6.16
CA PHE A 82 -8.03 -1.58 -5.59
C PHE A 82 -8.98 -2.26 -6.59
N ALA A 83 -9.95 -1.52 -7.13
CA ALA A 83 -10.91 -2.07 -8.08
C ALA A 83 -10.28 -2.47 -9.42
N ALA A 84 -9.41 -1.63 -9.98
CA ALA A 84 -8.78 -1.87 -11.28
C ALA A 84 -7.86 -3.10 -11.25
N TYR A 85 -6.96 -3.19 -10.28
CA TYR A 85 -6.04 -4.33 -10.16
C TYR A 85 -6.75 -5.62 -9.75
N GLY A 86 -7.81 -5.54 -8.92
CA GLY A 86 -8.61 -6.71 -8.56
C GLY A 86 -9.34 -7.32 -9.75
N ARG A 87 -9.94 -6.48 -10.61
CA ARG A 87 -10.56 -6.92 -11.87
C ARG A 87 -9.53 -7.48 -12.83
N ALA A 88 -8.40 -6.79 -13.03
CA ALA A 88 -7.34 -7.24 -13.90
C ALA A 88 -6.75 -8.59 -13.47
N TYR A 89 -6.53 -8.80 -12.17
CA TYR A 89 -6.11 -10.10 -11.65
C TYR A 89 -7.15 -11.19 -11.97
N ALA A 90 -8.42 -10.92 -11.68
CA ALA A 90 -9.50 -11.87 -11.95
C ALA A 90 -9.63 -12.22 -13.45
N ASP A 91 -9.48 -11.23 -14.34
CA ASP A 91 -9.48 -11.43 -15.78
C ASP A 91 -8.25 -12.22 -16.28
N SER A 92 -7.14 -12.17 -15.55
CA SER A 92 -5.92 -12.90 -15.91
C SER A 92 -5.97 -14.39 -15.54
N VAL A 93 -6.80 -14.79 -14.55
CA VAL A 93 -6.82 -16.17 -14.01
C VAL A 93 -6.93 -17.29 -15.06
N PRO A 94 -7.80 -17.19 -16.09
CA PRO A 94 -7.91 -18.25 -17.09
C PRO A 94 -6.62 -18.57 -17.82
N ASN A 95 -5.77 -17.55 -18.03
CA ASN A 95 -4.48 -17.64 -18.72
C ASN A 95 -3.34 -17.13 -17.83
N TYR A 96 -3.41 -17.38 -16.52
CA TYR A 96 -2.49 -16.80 -15.56
C TYR A 96 -1.05 -17.18 -15.85
N GLU A 97 -0.17 -16.19 -15.73
CA GLU A 97 1.28 -16.32 -15.68
C GLU A 97 1.82 -15.79 -14.35
N PRO A 98 2.98 -16.26 -13.85
CA PRO A 98 3.54 -15.85 -12.56
C PRO A 98 3.68 -14.34 -12.36
N ALA A 99 3.85 -13.57 -13.43
CA ALA A 99 3.90 -12.11 -13.37
C ALA A 99 2.56 -11.46 -13.04
N ASN A 100 1.42 -12.10 -13.32
CA ASN A 100 0.10 -11.63 -12.91
C ASN A 100 -0.04 -11.59 -11.38
N ASN A 101 0.85 -12.24 -10.61
CA ASN A 101 0.94 -12.03 -9.16
C ASN A 101 1.28 -10.56 -8.79
N GLY A 102 1.84 -9.78 -9.72
CA GLY A 102 1.98 -8.33 -9.58
C GLY A 102 0.62 -7.64 -9.46
N LEU A 103 -0.39 -8.06 -10.24
CA LEU A 103 -1.75 -7.52 -10.19
C LEU A 103 -2.39 -7.76 -8.82
N ALA A 104 -2.31 -9.01 -8.33
CA ALA A 104 -2.74 -9.38 -6.99
C ALA A 104 -2.02 -8.58 -5.90
N SER A 105 -0.69 -8.45 -6.03
CA SER A 105 0.11 -7.68 -5.07
C SER A 105 -0.28 -6.20 -5.04
N ALA A 106 -0.55 -5.58 -6.19
CA ALA A 106 -1.04 -4.21 -6.26
C ALA A 106 -2.43 -4.10 -5.58
N ASN A 107 -3.39 -4.96 -5.91
CA ASN A 107 -4.72 -4.96 -5.29
C ASN A 107 -4.66 -5.07 -3.75
N VAL A 108 -3.94 -6.07 -3.23
CA VAL A 108 -3.84 -6.31 -1.78
C VAL A 108 -3.17 -5.14 -1.06
N ASN A 109 -2.13 -4.54 -1.65
CA ASN A 109 -1.46 -3.40 -1.03
C ASN A 109 -2.28 -2.11 -1.14
N ALA A 110 -3.09 -1.91 -2.18
CA ALA A 110 -4.06 -0.82 -2.24
C ALA A 110 -5.10 -0.94 -1.10
N ALA A 111 -5.67 -2.13 -0.90
CA ALA A 111 -6.59 -2.38 0.20
C ALA A 111 -5.93 -2.15 1.56
N SER A 112 -4.75 -2.73 1.76
CA SER A 112 -3.99 -2.59 3.00
C SER A 112 -3.59 -1.14 3.28
N ALA A 113 -3.27 -0.34 2.27
CA ALA A 113 -2.98 1.08 2.45
C ALA A 113 -4.21 1.82 3.00
N VAL A 114 -5.40 1.58 2.44
CA VAL A 114 -6.63 2.19 2.98
C VAL A 114 -6.90 1.74 4.41
N VAL A 115 -6.74 0.44 4.72
CA VAL A 115 -6.88 -0.07 6.10
C VAL A 115 -5.88 0.62 7.04
N GLY A 116 -4.64 0.78 6.62
CA GLY A 116 -3.62 1.51 7.38
C GLY A 116 -4.02 2.95 7.68
N ILE A 117 -4.54 3.67 6.67
CA ILE A 117 -5.06 5.02 6.84
C ILE A 117 -6.24 5.02 7.83
N CYS A 118 -7.23 4.16 7.64
CA CYS A 118 -8.40 4.07 8.51
C CYS A 118 -8.03 3.72 9.96
N ASN A 119 -7.06 2.84 10.19
CA ASN A 119 -6.58 2.52 11.52
C ASN A 119 -5.76 3.66 12.13
N SER A 120 -4.98 4.39 11.33
CA SER A 120 -4.29 5.59 11.83
C SER A 120 -5.27 6.66 12.31
N ILE A 121 -6.43 6.81 11.64
CA ILE A 121 -7.52 7.69 12.07
C ILE A 121 -8.18 7.15 13.34
N THR A 122 -8.61 5.88 13.31
CA THR A 122 -9.38 5.23 14.39
C THR A 122 -8.59 5.19 15.70
N TYR A 123 -7.30 4.89 15.63
CA TYR A 123 -6.41 4.78 16.79
C TYR A 123 -5.63 6.07 17.08
N GLY A 124 -5.90 7.14 16.34
CA GLY A 124 -5.42 8.49 16.64
C GLY A 124 -4.01 8.82 16.18
N SER A 125 -3.23 7.89 15.61
CA SER A 125 -1.87 8.18 15.13
C SER A 125 -1.84 9.15 13.94
N ALA A 126 -2.93 9.29 13.17
CA ALA A 126 -3.05 10.32 12.15
C ALA A 126 -2.94 11.75 12.73
N SER A 127 -3.37 11.96 13.98
CA SER A 127 -3.31 13.27 14.66
C SER A 127 -1.88 13.72 14.99
N ARG A 128 -0.90 12.79 14.99
CA ARG A 128 0.52 13.12 15.16
C ARG A 128 1.01 14.10 14.08
N SER A 129 0.36 14.09 12.92
CA SER A 129 0.68 14.96 11.78
C SER A 129 0.33 16.43 11.97
N ILE A 130 -0.42 16.81 13.02
CA ILE A 130 -0.82 18.22 13.26
C ILE A 130 0.39 19.15 13.40
N ALA A 131 1.52 18.63 13.89
CA ALA A 131 2.77 19.37 14.01
C ALA A 131 3.66 19.30 12.73
N ALA A 132 3.30 18.48 11.75
CA ALA A 132 4.08 18.29 10.53
C ALA A 132 3.81 19.41 9.52
N LYS A 133 4.86 19.85 8.81
CA LYS A 133 4.69 20.80 7.71
C LYS A 133 3.98 20.11 6.54
N PRO A 134 2.92 20.70 5.97
CA PRO A 134 2.33 20.20 4.74
C PRO A 134 3.38 20.15 3.63
N VAL A 135 3.38 19.07 2.85
CA VAL A 135 4.21 18.96 1.64
C VAL A 135 3.51 19.60 0.45
N SER A 136 4.27 20.05 -0.54
CA SER A 136 3.72 20.62 -1.78
C SER A 136 2.69 19.66 -2.39
N PRO A 137 1.54 20.17 -2.87
CA PRO A 137 0.56 19.34 -3.54
C PRO A 137 1.18 18.64 -4.77
N PRO A 138 0.55 17.56 -5.26
CA PRO A 138 0.97 16.89 -6.49
C PRO A 138 1.06 17.88 -7.65
N SER A 139 2.02 17.66 -8.54
CA SER A 139 2.33 18.55 -9.65
C SER A 139 1.15 18.75 -10.61
N ASP A 140 0.35 17.70 -10.81
CA ASP A 140 -0.84 17.72 -11.68
C ASP A 140 -2.11 17.22 -10.97
N ALA A 141 -3.25 17.76 -11.38
CA ALA A 141 -4.55 17.22 -11.02
C ALA A 141 -4.85 15.97 -11.86
N THR A 142 -4.98 14.79 -11.23
CA THR A 142 -5.55 13.62 -11.89
C THR A 142 -6.97 13.93 -12.35
N VAL A 143 -7.26 13.68 -13.64
CA VAL A 143 -8.62 13.77 -14.16
C VAL A 143 -9.43 12.66 -13.51
N LYS A 144 -10.53 13.02 -12.84
CA LYS A 144 -11.48 12.04 -12.29
C LYS A 144 -12.03 11.18 -13.44
N GLY A 145 -11.67 9.91 -13.46
CA GLY A 145 -12.16 8.95 -14.46
C GLY A 145 -13.58 8.47 -14.18
N ASP A 146 -14.05 7.49 -14.97
CA ASP A 146 -15.29 6.78 -14.67
C ASP A 146 -15.10 5.89 -13.43
N PRO A 147 -15.77 6.17 -12.30
CA PRO A 147 -15.59 5.40 -11.07
C PRO A 147 -16.06 3.95 -11.19
N THR A 148 -16.88 3.62 -12.20
CA THR A 148 -17.31 2.24 -12.46
C THR A 148 -16.27 1.43 -13.24
N LYS A 149 -15.35 2.10 -13.92
CA LYS A 149 -14.31 1.51 -14.77
C LYS A 149 -12.96 2.20 -14.56
N PRO A 150 -12.40 2.17 -13.34
CA PRO A 150 -11.07 2.68 -13.10
C PRO A 150 -10.03 1.89 -13.90
N ALA A 151 -9.05 2.59 -14.44
CA ALA A 151 -7.91 2.01 -15.14
C ALA A 151 -6.73 1.80 -14.17
N ILE A 152 -5.91 0.78 -14.44
CA ILE A 152 -4.64 0.60 -13.75
C ILE A 152 -3.73 1.80 -14.05
N PHE A 153 -3.09 2.34 -13.02
CA PHE A 153 -2.28 3.56 -13.18
C PHE A 153 -0.97 3.31 -13.93
N LEU A 154 -0.51 2.05 -14.01
CA LEU A 154 0.76 1.68 -14.64
C LEU A 154 0.58 0.48 -15.56
N THR A 155 0.78 0.71 -16.86
CA THR A 155 0.65 -0.32 -17.92
C THR A 155 1.99 -0.74 -18.50
N GLU A 156 3.04 0.08 -18.38
CA GLU A 156 4.37 -0.16 -18.95
C GLU A 156 5.44 0.04 -17.88
N PRO A 157 6.50 -0.80 -17.84
CA PRO A 157 7.55 -0.65 -16.85
C PRO A 157 8.46 0.54 -17.24
N GLY A 158 8.41 1.60 -16.44
CA GLY A 158 9.31 2.76 -16.58
C GLY A 158 10.58 2.63 -15.74
N SER A 159 11.57 3.50 -15.99
CA SER A 159 12.81 3.58 -15.17
C SER A 159 12.53 3.88 -13.68
N MET A 160 11.37 4.45 -13.37
CA MET A 160 10.92 4.63 -11.98
C MET A 160 10.82 3.30 -11.22
N CYS A 161 10.48 2.19 -11.89
CA CYS A 161 10.29 0.90 -11.23
C CYS A 161 11.60 0.37 -10.64
N SER A 162 12.70 0.44 -11.38
CA SER A 162 14.02 0.08 -10.86
C SER A 162 14.47 1.02 -9.74
N ASN A 163 14.13 2.31 -9.82
CA ASN A 163 14.47 3.29 -8.78
C ASN A 163 13.73 3.00 -7.47
N PHE A 164 12.42 2.75 -7.51
CA PHE A 164 11.65 2.37 -6.33
C PHE A 164 12.15 1.06 -5.71
N GLN A 165 12.47 0.06 -6.54
CA GLN A 165 13.01 -1.20 -6.05
C GLN A 165 14.37 -1.00 -5.36
N GLN A 166 15.30 -0.27 -5.98
CA GLN A 166 16.62 -0.01 -5.41
C GLN A 166 16.53 0.79 -4.10
N LEU A 167 15.64 1.77 -4.01
CA LEU A 167 15.38 2.52 -2.79
C LEU A 167 14.88 1.60 -1.67
N PHE A 168 13.94 0.70 -1.98
CA PHE A 168 13.39 -0.23 -1.02
C PHE A 168 14.43 -1.27 -0.56
N ASP A 169 15.24 -1.82 -1.47
CA ASP A 169 16.31 -2.78 -1.13
C ASP A 169 17.36 -2.14 -0.23
N THR A 170 17.77 -0.90 -0.54
CA THR A 170 18.72 -0.13 0.28
C THR A 170 18.14 0.09 1.68
N PHE A 171 16.90 0.57 1.77
CA PHE A 171 16.21 0.76 3.03
C PHE A 171 16.16 -0.53 3.87
N ASN A 172 15.77 -1.66 3.26
CA ASN A 172 15.67 -2.94 3.95
C ASN A 172 17.03 -3.41 4.49
N SER A 173 18.09 -3.27 3.69
CA SER A 173 19.44 -3.63 4.14
C SER A 173 19.93 -2.79 5.32
N GLN A 174 19.54 -1.52 5.39
CA GLN A 174 19.99 -0.58 6.41
C GLN A 174 19.13 -0.59 7.68
N THR A 175 17.94 -1.20 7.64
CA THR A 175 16.97 -1.17 8.74
C THR A 175 16.54 -2.55 9.23
N ALA A 176 17.23 -3.62 8.82
CA ALA A 176 16.88 -4.99 9.17
C ALA A 176 16.68 -5.19 10.69
N ASP A 177 17.59 -4.66 11.52
CA ASP A 177 17.49 -4.77 12.98
C ASP A 177 16.26 -4.04 13.54
N TRP A 178 15.93 -2.89 12.96
CA TRP A 178 14.73 -2.14 13.33
C TRP A 178 13.45 -2.87 12.93
N GLN A 179 13.40 -3.46 11.73
CA GLN A 179 12.26 -4.25 11.27
C GLN A 179 12.04 -5.52 12.11
N ALA A 180 13.11 -6.05 12.70
CA ALA A 180 13.04 -7.21 13.58
C ALA A 180 12.51 -6.90 14.99
N GLN A 181 12.38 -5.62 15.36
CA GLN A 181 11.84 -5.24 16.66
C GLN A 181 10.33 -5.47 16.76
N ASP A 182 9.88 -5.75 17.98
CA ASP A 182 8.45 -5.78 18.27
C ASP A 182 7.88 -4.35 18.29
N SER A 183 7.23 -3.97 17.18
CA SER A 183 6.53 -2.68 17.05
C SER A 183 5.38 -2.48 18.05
N GLY A 184 4.96 -3.53 18.76
CA GLY A 184 3.95 -3.49 19.82
C GLY A 184 4.44 -2.85 21.13
N ILE A 185 5.76 -2.68 21.31
CA ILE A 185 6.34 -2.12 22.53
C ILE A 185 6.44 -0.60 22.41
N SER A 186 5.83 0.12 23.36
CA SER A 186 5.87 1.60 23.40
C SER A 186 7.24 2.12 23.79
N ALA A 187 7.58 3.36 23.40
CA ALA A 187 8.88 3.96 23.71
C ALA A 187 9.21 4.02 25.21
N SER A 188 8.18 4.17 26.06
CA SER A 188 8.31 4.16 27.51
C SER A 188 8.79 2.83 28.09
N GLU A 189 8.72 1.75 27.31
CA GLU A 189 9.04 0.37 27.72
C GLU A 189 10.28 -0.18 27.00
N TRP A 190 10.91 0.61 26.13
CA TRP A 190 12.11 0.15 25.42
C TRP A 190 13.29 -0.06 26.37
N THR A 191 14.03 -1.15 26.14
CA THR A 191 15.38 -1.29 26.70
C THR A 191 16.34 -0.29 26.05
N PRO A 192 17.50 0.00 26.67
CA PRO A 192 18.53 0.84 26.05
C PRO A 192 18.94 0.36 24.65
N GLU A 193 19.02 -0.96 24.45
CA GLU A 193 19.35 -1.56 23.15
C GLU A 193 18.23 -1.34 22.13
N GLN A 194 16.98 -1.49 22.55
CA GLN A 194 15.84 -1.25 21.66
C GLN A 194 15.77 0.20 21.20
N LYS A 195 15.99 1.14 22.13
CA LYS A 195 16.06 2.57 21.83
C LYS A 195 17.21 2.90 20.87
N ALA A 196 18.39 2.32 21.08
CA ALA A 196 19.54 2.55 20.20
C ALA A 196 19.28 2.08 18.75
N VAL A 197 18.64 0.93 18.57
CA VAL A 197 18.23 0.44 17.23
C VAL A 197 17.23 1.39 16.58
N GLN A 198 16.27 1.92 17.35
CA GLN A 198 15.32 2.90 16.83
C GLN A 198 15.99 4.20 16.38
N GLU A 199 16.85 4.77 17.21
CA GLU A 199 17.59 5.99 16.89
C GLU A 199 18.47 5.80 15.64
N ALA A 200 19.13 4.64 15.51
CA ALA A 200 19.96 4.30 14.36
C ALA A 200 19.15 4.21 13.05
N ALA A 201 17.89 3.76 13.10
CA ALA A 201 17.02 3.63 11.94
C ALA A 201 16.48 4.97 11.41
N MET A 202 16.50 6.04 12.23
CA MET A 202 15.89 7.32 11.85
C MET A 202 16.52 7.95 10.60
N GLN A 203 17.84 7.84 10.41
CA GLN A 203 18.49 8.39 9.22
C GLN A 203 18.11 7.61 7.95
N PRO A 204 18.22 6.26 7.90
CA PRO A 204 17.73 5.47 6.78
C PRO A 204 16.23 5.68 6.48
N ILE A 205 15.38 5.78 7.51
CA ILE A 205 13.94 6.03 7.36
C ILE A 205 13.68 7.37 6.64
N ASN A 206 14.31 8.44 7.10
CA ASN A 206 14.13 9.76 6.49
C ASN A 206 14.73 9.82 5.07
N ALA A 207 15.89 9.20 4.85
CA ALA A 207 16.49 9.10 3.51
C ALA A 207 15.58 8.34 2.53
N TRP A 208 14.93 7.27 2.99
CA TRP A 208 13.96 6.54 2.17
C TRP A 208 12.72 7.40 1.88
N ALA A 209 12.18 8.13 2.86
CA ALA A 209 11.08 9.07 2.64
C ALA A 209 11.42 10.14 1.58
N ASP A 210 12.63 10.71 1.65
CA ASP A 210 13.10 11.70 0.67
C ASP A 210 13.25 11.08 -0.73
N GLY A 211 13.75 9.85 -0.81
CA GLY A 211 13.86 9.08 -2.04
C GLY A 211 12.50 8.76 -2.67
N LEU A 212 11.51 8.37 -1.86
CA LEU A 212 10.13 8.13 -2.30
C LEU A 212 9.53 9.39 -2.93
N GLU A 213 9.59 10.53 -2.23
CA GLU A 213 9.07 11.79 -2.75
C GLU A 213 9.78 12.21 -4.04
N THR A 214 11.11 12.16 -4.07
CA THR A 214 11.90 12.56 -5.25
C THR A 214 11.58 11.69 -6.46
N THR A 215 11.53 10.37 -6.27
CA THR A 215 11.24 9.40 -7.35
C THR A 215 9.80 9.54 -7.81
N GLY A 216 8.86 9.73 -6.89
CA GLY A 216 7.45 9.95 -7.20
C GLY A 216 7.23 11.21 -8.05
N ARG A 217 7.82 12.33 -7.66
CA ARG A 217 7.73 13.60 -8.42
C ARG A 217 8.42 13.53 -9.78
N GLY A 218 9.46 12.71 -9.91
CA GLY A 218 10.16 12.47 -11.17
C GLY A 218 9.52 11.40 -12.07
N SER A 219 8.41 10.78 -11.65
CA SER A 219 7.83 9.63 -12.35
C SER A 219 7.12 9.98 -13.66
N GLY A 220 6.63 11.22 -13.79
CA GLY A 220 5.72 11.62 -14.88
C GLY A 220 4.34 10.95 -14.81
N ASN A 221 4.02 10.27 -13.71
CA ASN A 221 2.73 9.63 -13.47
C ASN A 221 2.09 10.22 -12.20
N PRO A 222 0.97 10.95 -12.30
CA PRO A 222 0.44 11.68 -11.16
C PRO A 222 -0.09 10.76 -10.05
N VAL A 223 -0.59 9.56 -10.37
CA VAL A 223 -1.02 8.59 -9.34
C VAL A 223 0.18 8.01 -8.59
N VAL A 224 1.29 7.76 -9.30
CA VAL A 224 2.56 7.34 -8.65
C VAL A 224 3.09 8.45 -7.75
N GLU A 225 3.05 9.71 -8.20
CA GLU A 225 3.42 10.86 -7.38
C GLU A 225 2.56 10.92 -6.10
N ASP A 226 1.24 10.81 -6.21
CA ASP A 226 0.32 10.81 -5.07
C ASP A 226 0.66 9.73 -4.05
N PHE A 227 0.84 8.48 -4.48
CA PHE A 227 1.16 7.38 -3.58
C PHE A 227 2.54 7.50 -2.95
N ALA A 228 3.55 7.90 -3.72
CA ALA A 228 4.92 8.02 -3.22
C ALA A 228 5.09 9.21 -2.26
N VAL A 229 4.47 10.36 -2.56
CA VAL A 229 4.46 11.53 -1.67
C VAL A 229 3.66 11.23 -0.39
N ALA A 230 2.54 10.52 -0.50
CA ALA A 230 1.81 10.05 0.67
C ALA A 230 2.68 9.10 1.52
N ALA A 231 3.32 8.11 0.92
CA ALA A 231 4.20 7.17 1.64
C ALA A 231 5.30 7.92 2.41
N ALA A 232 5.99 8.85 1.75
CA ALA A 232 6.98 9.72 2.37
C ALA A 232 6.41 10.52 3.55
N LEU A 233 5.20 11.09 3.41
CA LEU A 233 4.56 11.88 4.45
C LEU A 233 4.18 11.05 5.68
N TYR A 234 3.60 9.86 5.48
CA TYR A 234 3.29 8.92 6.57
C TYR A 234 4.56 8.49 7.30
N LEU A 235 5.64 8.22 6.56
CA LEU A 235 6.91 7.79 7.13
C LEU A 235 7.62 8.91 7.92
N ARG A 236 7.60 10.15 7.42
CA ARG A 236 8.12 11.32 8.17
C ARG A 236 7.29 11.62 9.41
N THR A 237 5.98 11.41 9.34
CA THR A 237 5.13 11.55 10.53
C THR A 237 5.54 10.51 11.57
N TYR A 238 5.72 9.25 11.17
CA TYR A 238 6.24 8.20 12.05
C TYR A 238 7.60 8.57 12.66
N SER A 239 8.57 8.99 11.85
CA SER A 239 9.94 9.30 12.34
C SER A 239 9.97 10.50 13.30
N SER A 240 9.01 11.42 13.21
CA SER A 240 8.92 12.59 14.08
C SER A 240 8.45 12.30 15.51
N ILE A 241 7.88 11.12 15.77
CA ILE A 241 7.23 10.79 17.05
C ILE A 241 8.25 10.56 18.17
N GLY A 242 9.40 9.95 17.82
CA GLY A 242 10.51 9.70 18.74
C GLY A 242 10.08 9.02 20.05
N ASP A 243 10.52 9.58 21.18
CA ASP A 243 10.27 9.06 22.52
C ASP A 243 8.78 9.03 22.94
N SER A 244 7.87 9.59 22.14
CA SER A 244 6.43 9.55 22.39
C SER A 244 5.71 8.40 21.66
N TYR A 245 6.47 7.46 21.09
CA TYR A 245 5.96 6.35 20.31
C TYR A 245 5.09 5.41 21.14
N THR A 246 3.96 5.03 20.54
CA THR A 246 3.04 4.00 21.00
C THR A 246 2.81 2.98 19.89
N SER A 247 2.37 1.77 20.21
CA SER A 247 2.09 0.73 19.22
C SER A 247 1.12 1.17 18.10
N ASN A 248 0.17 2.06 18.40
CA ASN A 248 -0.77 2.61 17.42
C ASN A 248 -0.08 3.49 16.35
N ASP A 249 1.10 4.03 16.64
CA ASP A 249 1.86 4.84 15.69
C ASP A 249 2.49 3.96 14.58
N GLY A 250 2.58 2.63 14.79
CA GLY A 250 3.00 1.66 13.77
C GLY A 250 2.10 1.65 12.52
N TRP A 251 0.85 2.10 12.63
CA TRP A 251 -0.03 2.25 11.46
C TRP A 251 0.48 3.28 10.45
N LEU A 252 1.28 4.26 10.87
CA LEU A 252 1.88 5.25 9.99
C LEU A 252 2.95 4.62 9.09
N SER A 253 3.90 3.87 9.66
CA SER A 253 4.92 3.17 8.88
C SER A 253 4.31 2.04 8.04
N PHE A 254 3.34 1.29 8.58
CA PHE A 254 2.57 0.31 7.82
C PHE A 254 1.94 0.92 6.57
N THR A 255 1.27 2.07 6.70
CA THR A 255 0.65 2.77 5.56
C THR A 255 1.68 3.15 4.49
N SER A 256 2.83 3.67 4.90
CA SER A 256 3.94 3.97 3.99
C SER A 256 4.39 2.73 3.20
N PHE A 257 4.62 1.60 3.89
CA PHE A 257 5.01 0.35 3.24
C PHE A 257 3.97 -0.14 2.23
N ARG A 258 2.67 -0.06 2.55
CA ARG A 258 1.60 -0.51 1.65
C ARG A 258 1.50 0.37 0.41
N LEU A 259 1.66 1.68 0.55
CA LEU A 259 1.71 2.60 -0.60
C LEU A 259 2.91 2.30 -1.52
N ASN A 260 4.10 2.09 -0.95
CA ASN A 260 5.26 1.71 -1.76
C ASN A 260 5.08 0.33 -2.43
N ASN A 261 4.58 -0.66 -1.69
CA ASN A 261 4.39 -2.02 -2.21
C ASN A 261 3.28 -2.11 -3.26
N LEU A 262 2.31 -1.19 -3.24
CA LEU A 262 1.36 -1.01 -4.33
C LEU A 262 2.10 -0.60 -5.62
N ILE A 263 3.01 0.38 -5.54
CA ILE A 263 3.83 0.81 -6.68
C ILE A 263 4.70 -0.35 -7.18
N LEU A 264 5.38 -1.07 -6.30
CA LEU A 264 6.22 -2.22 -6.69
C LEU A 264 5.40 -3.37 -7.31
N GLY A 265 4.20 -3.65 -6.77
CA GLY A 265 3.28 -4.63 -7.33
C GLY A 265 2.82 -4.26 -8.74
N ALA A 266 2.48 -2.98 -8.94
CA ALA A 266 2.14 -2.43 -10.25
C ALA A 266 3.31 -2.53 -11.24
N CYS A 267 4.53 -2.21 -10.80
CA CYS A 267 5.75 -2.36 -11.61
C CYS A 267 5.97 -3.81 -12.04
N LYS A 268 5.80 -4.77 -11.13
CA LYS A 268 5.88 -6.20 -11.44
C LYS A 268 4.82 -6.62 -12.45
N ALA A 269 3.60 -6.12 -12.32
CA ALA A 269 2.51 -6.42 -13.26
C ALA A 269 2.79 -5.87 -14.67
N ALA A 270 3.33 -4.65 -14.76
CA ALA A 270 3.66 -4.01 -16.03
C ALA A 270 4.84 -4.67 -16.76
N ALA A 271 5.77 -5.29 -16.01
CA ALA A 271 6.94 -5.95 -16.59
C ALA A 271 6.63 -7.21 -17.42
N GLY A 272 5.47 -7.83 -17.18
CA GLY A 272 5.03 -9.04 -17.89
C GLY A 272 5.59 -10.34 -17.36
#